data_AF-A0AAA9ZUE7-F1
#
_entry.id   AF-A0AAA9ZUE7-F1
#
_cell.length_a   1.000
_cell.length_b   1.000
_cell.length_c   1.000
_cell.angle_alpha   90.00
_cell.angle_beta   90.00
_cell.angle_gamma   90.00
#
_symmetry.space_group_name_H-M   'P 1'
#
loop_
_entity.id
_entity.type
_entity.pdbx_description
1 polymer ?
#
loop_
_entity_poly.entity_id
_entity_poly.type
_entity_poly.pdbx_seq_one_letter_code
_entity_poly.pdbx_strand_id
1 'polypeptide(L)'
;MFSLARAVYKQSGIYLMDDPLSAVDAHVAKHLFELCIGDKGFLGRQGATRILVTHQVHFLVEADWVIVMNDGKIEAQGPPQELMHNGIDFVQMGESEATSDHDTQLSRQDSCASVTSSRSSVSELDDGEKAEQYDSKKMEQAFEKSSADSLAGSMFLHYSSGAGGLAIAICLIFLFVLTQLIVSFTDYWISFWVSQEELRSFIEAKNESYVLENSSSEPLGTDVCLYVQAGAVAGIFVVGMIRAVNFYRSCARASQNIHDWCFKGFISATKRFFDTNPSGRILNRFSKDMGAMDELLPKSIMDATQTVLTIIHACRCHAGDSDRSTVLPDTDFDTAGDIAVHENDLHEDFAEQSAIGRNHAIPNFYPHCHHLERSPDD
;
A
#
# COMPACT_ATOMS: atom_id res chain seq x y z
N MET A 1 -8.26 -34.23 14.25
CA MET A 1 -7.16 -35.21 14.41
C MET A 1 -5.82 -34.58 14.77
N PHE A 2 -5.29 -33.60 14.02
CA PHE A 2 -4.00 -32.96 14.37
C PHE A 2 -3.97 -32.33 15.77
N SER A 3 -5.08 -31.75 16.23
CA SER A 3 -5.24 -31.25 17.60
C SER A 3 -5.07 -32.34 18.66
N LEU A 4 -5.72 -33.50 18.47
CA LEU A 4 -5.60 -34.64 19.38
C LEU A 4 -4.16 -35.19 19.40
N ALA A 5 -3.53 -35.34 18.23
CA ALA A 5 -2.14 -35.79 18.15
C ALA A 5 -1.18 -34.85 18.90
N ARG A 6 -1.37 -33.52 18.74
CA ARG A 6 -0.60 -32.51 19.49
C ARG A 6 -0.84 -32.60 21.00
N ALA A 7 -2.06 -32.87 21.43
CA ALA A 7 -2.37 -33.06 22.84
C ALA A 7 -1.63 -34.28 23.40
N VAL A 8 -1.79 -35.45 22.78
CA VAL A 8 -1.17 -36.72 23.20
C VAL A 8 0.36 -36.62 23.24
N TYR A 9 0.96 -35.94 22.27
CA TYR A 9 2.42 -35.77 22.21
C TYR A 9 2.99 -34.97 23.40
N LYS A 10 2.19 -34.09 24.03
CA LYS A 10 2.63 -33.23 25.13
C LYS A 10 2.87 -34.01 26.45
N GLN A 11 2.38 -35.25 26.57
CA GLN A 11 2.55 -36.10 27.75
C GLN A 11 2.15 -35.40 29.08
N SER A 12 0.92 -34.87 29.15
CA SER A 12 0.39 -34.26 30.37
C SER A 12 -0.19 -35.30 31.35
N GLY A 13 -0.29 -34.95 32.63
CA GLY A 13 -0.96 -35.79 33.63
C GLY A 13 -2.49 -35.79 33.53
N ILE A 14 -3.07 -34.73 32.94
CA ILE A 14 -4.51 -34.56 32.75
C ILE A 14 -4.77 -34.14 31.29
N TYR A 15 -5.79 -34.73 30.68
CA TYR A 15 -6.27 -34.44 29.33
C TYR A 15 -7.74 -34.04 29.39
N LEU A 16 -8.05 -32.84 28.91
CA LEU A 16 -9.42 -32.37 28.69
C LEU A 16 -9.66 -32.36 27.19
N MET A 17 -10.71 -33.06 26.76
CA MET A 17 -11.03 -33.26 25.36
C MET A 17 -12.48 -32.86 25.12
N ASP A 18 -12.67 -31.78 24.37
CA ASP A 18 -13.98 -31.28 23.96
C ASP A 18 -14.32 -31.81 22.56
N ASP A 19 -15.18 -32.82 22.53
CA ASP A 19 -15.68 -33.55 21.37
C ASP A 19 -14.64 -33.85 20.25
N PRO A 20 -13.55 -34.56 20.57
CA PRO A 20 -12.44 -34.80 19.64
C PRO A 20 -12.77 -35.74 18.48
N LEU A 21 -13.91 -36.45 18.52
CA LEU A 21 -14.29 -37.52 17.59
C LEU A 21 -15.42 -37.13 16.62
N SER A 22 -16.04 -35.95 16.75
CA SER A 22 -17.20 -35.56 15.93
C SER A 22 -16.91 -35.34 14.45
N ALA A 23 -15.72 -34.85 14.12
CA ALA A 23 -15.31 -34.61 12.73
C ALA A 23 -14.79 -35.88 12.02
N VAL A 24 -14.96 -37.06 12.61
CA VAL A 24 -14.32 -38.31 12.21
C VAL A 24 -15.37 -39.40 12.03
N ASP A 25 -15.24 -40.22 10.98
CA ASP A 25 -16.11 -41.36 10.72
C ASP A 25 -16.14 -42.35 11.90
N ALA A 26 -17.28 -42.99 12.15
CA ALA A 26 -17.49 -43.89 13.29
C ALA A 26 -16.44 -45.01 13.41
N HIS A 27 -15.99 -45.58 12.29
CA HIS A 27 -14.95 -46.61 12.32
C HIS A 27 -13.60 -46.04 12.77
N VAL A 28 -13.23 -44.87 12.26
CA VAL A 28 -11.98 -44.20 12.62
C VAL A 28 -12.05 -43.68 14.06
N ALA A 29 -13.21 -43.17 14.49
CA ALA A 29 -13.46 -42.74 15.86
C ALA A 29 -13.27 -43.89 16.86
N LYS A 30 -13.84 -45.07 16.57
CA LYS A 30 -13.64 -46.28 17.37
C LYS A 30 -12.17 -46.70 17.44
N HIS A 31 -11.48 -46.71 16.30
CA HIS A 31 -10.06 -47.05 16.25
C HIS A 31 -9.20 -46.05 17.05
N LEU A 32 -9.52 -44.76 16.99
CA LEU A 32 -8.85 -43.71 17.76
C LEU A 32 -9.13 -43.84 19.25
N PHE A 33 -10.36 -44.19 19.61
CA PHE A 33 -10.76 -44.45 20.98
C PHE A 33 -9.99 -45.64 21.55
N GLU A 34 -10.02 -46.80 20.90
CA GLU A 34 -9.36 -48.03 21.38
C GLU A 34 -7.83 -47.87 21.51
N LEU A 35 -7.18 -47.19 20.55
CA LEU A 35 -5.71 -47.08 20.54
C LEU A 35 -5.16 -45.92 21.38
N CYS A 36 -5.92 -44.83 21.55
CA CYS A 36 -5.41 -43.64 22.24
C CYS A 36 -6.13 -43.33 23.55
N ILE A 37 -7.47 -43.23 23.53
CA ILE A 37 -8.27 -42.65 24.63
C ILE A 37 -8.70 -43.69 25.65
N GLY A 38 -9.12 -44.87 25.19
CA GLY A 38 -9.65 -45.95 26.01
C GLY A 38 -8.60 -46.53 26.96
N ASP A 39 -9.07 -47.36 27.87
CA ASP A 39 -8.24 -47.92 28.95
C ASP A 39 -7.03 -48.72 28.42
N LYS A 40 -7.22 -49.43 27.30
CA LYS A 40 -6.16 -50.20 26.62
C LYS A 40 -5.24 -49.33 25.74
N GLY A 41 -5.62 -48.08 25.54
CA GLY A 41 -4.94 -47.13 24.66
C GLY A 41 -3.68 -46.52 25.29
N PHE A 42 -3.03 -45.66 24.52
CA PHE A 42 -1.80 -44.98 24.94
C PHE A 42 -1.97 -44.16 26.23
N LEU A 43 -3.04 -43.37 26.34
CA LEU A 43 -3.30 -42.52 27.50
C LEU A 43 -3.68 -43.33 28.74
N GLY A 44 -4.38 -44.46 28.54
CA GLY A 44 -4.69 -45.43 29.60
C GLY A 44 -3.42 -46.04 30.20
N ARG A 45 -2.51 -46.54 29.36
CA ARG A 45 -1.23 -47.12 29.80
C ARG A 45 -0.30 -46.11 30.48
N GLN A 46 -0.41 -44.84 30.13
CA GLN A 46 0.35 -43.76 30.78
C GLN A 46 -0.21 -43.41 32.17
N GLY A 47 -1.42 -43.87 32.51
CA GLY A 47 -2.09 -43.53 33.77
C GLY A 47 -2.53 -42.07 33.84
N ALA A 48 -2.73 -41.41 32.69
CA ALA A 48 -3.16 -40.02 32.66
C ALA A 48 -4.67 -39.91 32.94
N THR A 49 -5.08 -38.85 33.64
CA THR A 49 -6.52 -38.54 33.85
C THR A 49 -7.11 -38.02 32.55
N ARG A 50 -8.25 -38.58 32.13
CA ARG A 50 -8.89 -38.27 30.84
C ARG A 50 -10.31 -37.80 31.09
N ILE A 51 -10.63 -36.58 30.67
CA ILE A 51 -11.97 -36.02 30.71
C ILE A 51 -12.40 -35.81 29.28
N LEU A 52 -13.40 -36.58 28.84
CA LEU A 52 -13.96 -36.55 27.49
C LEU A 52 -15.37 -35.98 27.56
N VAL A 53 -15.60 -34.87 26.87
CA VAL A 53 -16.94 -34.35 26.60
C VAL A 53 -17.31 -34.81 25.20
N THR A 54 -18.44 -35.50 25.04
CA THR A 54 -18.91 -35.95 23.73
C THR A 54 -20.42 -36.12 23.71
N HIS A 55 -21.01 -35.92 22.55
CA HIS A 55 -22.40 -36.29 22.26
C HIS A 55 -22.53 -37.77 21.87
N GLN A 56 -21.43 -38.44 21.54
CA GLN A 56 -21.43 -39.83 21.06
C GLN A 56 -21.57 -40.82 22.22
N VAL A 57 -22.81 -41.26 22.45
CA VAL A 57 -23.21 -42.12 23.57
C VAL A 57 -22.49 -43.47 23.61
N HIS A 58 -22.11 -44.03 22.45
CA HIS A 58 -21.51 -45.36 22.36
C HIS A 58 -20.16 -45.49 23.09
N PHE A 59 -19.43 -44.39 23.28
CA PHE A 59 -18.17 -44.38 24.03
C PHE A 59 -18.37 -44.29 25.55
N LEU A 60 -19.56 -43.95 26.02
CA LEU A 60 -19.85 -43.78 27.45
C LEU A 60 -19.83 -45.12 28.20
N VAL A 61 -20.07 -46.24 27.51
CA VAL A 61 -20.09 -47.59 28.11
C VAL A 61 -18.70 -48.01 28.62
N GLU A 62 -17.64 -47.51 28.00
CA GLU A 62 -16.25 -47.80 28.39
C GLU A 62 -15.67 -46.80 29.40
N ALA A 63 -16.46 -45.83 29.86
CA ALA A 63 -16.02 -44.81 30.81
C ALA A 63 -16.11 -45.30 32.27
N ASP A 64 -15.17 -44.86 33.10
CA ASP A 64 -15.18 -45.16 34.54
C ASP A 64 -16.28 -44.40 35.29
N TRP A 65 -16.54 -43.17 34.87
CA TRP A 65 -17.50 -42.26 35.49
C TRP A 65 -18.11 -41.35 34.43
N VAL A 66 -19.43 -41.20 34.45
CA VAL A 66 -20.18 -40.37 33.51
C VAL A 66 -20.92 -39.29 34.28
N ILE A 67 -20.91 -38.07 33.74
CA ILE A 67 -21.63 -36.92 34.27
C ILE A 67 -22.58 -36.43 33.18
N VAL A 68 -23.87 -36.43 33.48
CA VAL A 68 -24.91 -35.90 32.60
C VAL A 68 -25.26 -34.49 33.06
N MET A 69 -25.15 -33.54 32.15
CA MET A 69 -25.44 -32.13 32.41
C MET A 69 -26.64 -31.67 31.56
N ASN A 70 -27.52 -30.88 32.16
CA ASN A 70 -28.70 -30.32 31.54
C ASN A 70 -28.89 -28.86 32.01
N ASP A 71 -29.01 -27.91 31.08
CA ASP A 71 -29.11 -26.47 31.34
C ASP A 71 -28.09 -25.91 32.37
N GLY A 72 -26.84 -26.37 32.27
CA GLY A 72 -25.76 -25.94 33.16
C GLY A 72 -25.83 -26.51 34.58
N LYS A 73 -26.72 -27.47 34.86
CA LYS A 73 -26.80 -28.24 36.11
C LYS A 73 -26.44 -29.70 35.88
N ILE A 74 -25.89 -30.35 36.91
CA ILE A 74 -25.62 -31.79 36.88
C ILE A 74 -26.94 -32.50 37.19
N GLU A 75 -27.45 -33.25 36.21
CA GLU A 75 -28.69 -34.02 36.33
C GLU A 75 -28.42 -35.38 36.98
N ALA A 76 -27.34 -36.05 36.56
CA ALA A 76 -26.92 -37.32 37.11
C ALA A 76 -25.40 -37.51 36.99
N GLN A 77 -24.82 -38.28 37.91
CA GLN A 77 -23.41 -38.67 37.87
C GLN A 77 -23.23 -40.05 38.48
N GLY A 78 -22.36 -40.88 37.91
CA GLY A 78 -22.09 -42.22 38.42
C GLY A 78 -21.41 -43.11 37.38
N PRO A 79 -21.10 -44.36 37.74
CA PRO A 79 -20.65 -45.36 36.78
C PRO A 79 -21.77 -45.65 35.76
N PRO A 80 -21.44 -45.98 34.49
CA PRO A 80 -22.43 -46.16 33.43
C PRO A 80 -23.54 -47.15 33.77
N GLN A 81 -23.22 -48.24 34.49
CA GLN A 81 -24.19 -49.28 34.84
C GLN A 81 -25.29 -48.78 35.79
N GLU A 82 -24.97 -47.85 36.69
CA GLU A 82 -25.95 -47.26 37.61
C GLU A 82 -26.86 -46.25 36.90
N LEU A 83 -26.31 -45.47 35.97
CA LEU A 83 -27.08 -44.50 35.19
C LEU A 83 -28.07 -45.19 34.24
N MET A 84 -27.70 -46.35 33.68
CA MET A 84 -28.60 -47.18 32.87
C MET A 84 -29.78 -47.74 33.68
N HIS A 85 -29.58 -48.07 34.95
CA HIS A 85 -30.64 -48.58 35.84
C HIS A 85 -31.59 -47.48 36.32
N ASN A 86 -31.09 -46.24 36.43
CA ASN A 86 -31.89 -45.09 36.85
C ASN A 86 -32.84 -44.55 35.75
N GLY A 87 -32.97 -45.25 34.61
CA GLY A 87 -33.92 -44.91 33.56
C GLY A 87 -33.49 -43.74 32.67
N ILE A 88 -32.20 -43.35 32.71
CA ILE A 88 -31.63 -42.45 31.71
C ILE A 88 -31.34 -43.31 30.48
N ASP A 89 -32.32 -43.37 29.59
CA ASP A 89 -32.25 -44.18 28.39
C ASP A 89 -31.29 -43.54 27.37
N PHE A 90 -30.01 -43.86 27.52
CA PHE A 90 -28.92 -43.48 26.61
C PHE A 90 -29.24 -43.82 25.14
N VAL A 91 -30.06 -44.85 24.91
CA VAL A 91 -30.49 -45.29 23.57
C VAL A 91 -31.38 -44.24 22.90
N GLN A 92 -32.26 -43.57 23.65
CA GLN A 92 -33.16 -42.54 23.11
C GLN A 92 -32.41 -41.25 22.70
N MET A 93 -31.28 -40.97 23.37
CA MET A 93 -30.37 -39.87 22.99
C MET A 93 -29.47 -40.22 21.79
N GLY A 94 -29.14 -41.49 21.58
CA GLY A 94 -28.33 -41.93 20.43
C GLY A 94 -29.13 -42.21 19.14
N GLU A 95 -30.38 -42.67 19.25
CA GLU A 95 -31.24 -43.00 18.09
C GLU A 95 -31.74 -41.76 17.33
N SER A 96 -31.69 -40.58 17.95
CA SER A 96 -32.03 -39.31 17.30
C SER A 96 -31.03 -38.88 16.23
N GLU A 97 -29.84 -39.49 16.18
CA GLU A 97 -28.81 -39.23 15.15
C GLU A 97 -28.68 -40.37 14.12
N ALA A 98 -29.25 -41.55 14.38
CA ALA A 98 -29.13 -42.72 13.49
C ALA A 98 -30.31 -42.90 12.51
N THR A 99 -31.37 -42.10 12.64
CA THR A 99 -32.58 -42.20 11.80
C THR A 99 -32.59 -41.15 10.67
N SER A 100 -31.59 -41.19 9.80
CA SER A 100 -31.66 -40.52 8.49
C SER A 100 -31.14 -41.35 7.32
N ASP A 101 -31.06 -42.68 7.45
CA ASP A 101 -30.84 -43.58 6.31
C ASP A 101 -31.61 -44.89 6.51
N HIS A 102 -32.77 -45.00 5.86
CA HIS A 102 -33.54 -46.24 5.81
C HIS A 102 -33.00 -47.14 4.69
N ASP A 103 -32.58 -48.34 5.10
CA ASP A 103 -32.15 -49.48 4.30
C ASP A 103 -33.00 -49.80 3.06
N THR A 104 -32.35 -50.31 2.02
CA THR A 104 -32.91 -51.43 1.26
C THR A 104 -31.81 -52.44 0.96
N GLN A 105 -31.73 -53.48 1.78
CA GLN A 105 -30.99 -54.70 1.48
C GLN A 105 -31.63 -55.42 0.29
N LEU A 106 -30.82 -55.73 -0.73
CA LEU A 106 -31.11 -56.79 -1.69
C LEU A 106 -29.84 -57.56 -2.01
N SER A 107 -29.88 -58.84 -1.67
CA SER A 107 -28.87 -59.86 -1.91
C SER A 107 -28.32 -59.85 -3.34
N ARG A 108 -27.00 -59.99 -3.48
CA ARG A 108 -26.37 -60.68 -4.61
C ARG A 108 -24.98 -61.18 -4.21
N GLN A 109 -24.89 -62.49 -4.02
CA GLN A 109 -23.68 -63.26 -4.31
C GLN A 109 -23.35 -63.07 -5.79
N ASP A 110 -22.11 -62.70 -6.11
CA ASP A 110 -21.34 -63.47 -7.08
C ASP A 110 -19.84 -63.11 -7.05
N SER A 111 -19.08 -64.17 -7.25
CA SER A 111 -17.64 -64.35 -7.27
C SER A 111 -16.95 -63.64 -8.44
N CYS A 112 -15.71 -63.13 -8.27
CA CYS A 112 -14.57 -63.42 -9.17
C CYS A 112 -13.22 -62.80 -8.71
N ALA A 113 -12.22 -63.68 -8.49
CA ALA A 113 -10.81 -63.62 -8.92
C ALA A 113 -10.04 -62.28 -8.88
N SER A 114 -9.10 -62.10 -7.94
CA SER A 114 -7.65 -62.36 -8.08
C SER A 114 -6.88 -61.41 -9.02
N VAL A 115 -6.00 -60.56 -8.48
CA VAL A 115 -4.63 -60.35 -8.99
C VAL A 115 -3.69 -60.04 -7.81
N THR A 116 -2.57 -60.73 -7.85
CA THR A 116 -1.42 -60.83 -6.96
C THR A 116 -0.63 -59.55 -6.70
N SER A 117 -0.23 -59.40 -5.43
CA SER A 117 1.12 -59.11 -4.92
C SER A 117 2.08 -58.23 -5.74
N SER A 118 2.51 -57.12 -5.12
CA SER A 118 3.90 -56.67 -5.14
C SER A 118 4.19 -55.79 -3.92
N ARG A 119 4.94 -56.34 -2.97
CA ARG A 119 5.61 -55.59 -1.90
C ARG A 119 6.85 -54.93 -2.49
N SER A 120 7.01 -53.63 -2.29
CA SER A 120 8.34 -53.00 -2.22
C SER A 120 8.25 -51.73 -1.38
N SER A 121 8.76 -51.85 -0.17
CA SER A 121 9.20 -50.79 0.72
C SER A 121 10.29 -49.95 0.05
N VAL A 122 10.14 -48.62 0.00
CA VAL A 122 11.21 -47.66 0.32
C VAL A 122 10.54 -46.37 0.81
N SER A 123 11.00 -45.97 2.00
CA SER A 123 10.79 -44.72 2.70
C SER A 123 11.21 -43.48 1.90
N GLU A 124 10.34 -42.48 1.85
CA GLU A 124 10.66 -41.04 1.75
C GLU A 124 9.34 -40.30 1.54
N LEU A 125 8.81 -39.62 2.57
CA LEU A 125 7.88 -38.47 2.43
C LEU A 125 7.72 -37.81 3.81
N ASP A 126 8.72 -37.01 4.20
CA ASP A 126 8.62 -35.99 5.24
C ASP A 126 9.16 -34.67 4.65
N ASP A 127 8.30 -33.92 3.93
CA ASP A 127 8.53 -32.48 3.70
C ASP A 127 7.30 -31.71 3.17
N GLY A 128 6.07 -32.21 3.42
CA GLY A 128 4.86 -31.69 2.78
C GLY A 128 4.45 -30.26 3.17
N GLU A 129 4.77 -29.79 4.39
CA GLU A 129 4.31 -28.46 4.85
C GLU A 129 5.32 -27.34 4.61
N LYS A 130 6.62 -27.63 4.48
CA LYS A 130 7.66 -26.61 4.18
C LYS A 130 7.86 -26.41 2.68
N ALA A 131 7.66 -27.46 1.88
CA ALA A 131 7.76 -27.39 0.43
C ALA A 131 6.68 -26.46 -0.17
N GLU A 132 5.43 -26.54 0.30
CA GLU A 132 4.33 -25.71 -0.21
C GLU A 132 4.53 -24.21 0.12
N GLN A 133 5.05 -23.88 1.31
CA GLN A 133 5.29 -22.50 1.70
C GLN A 133 6.54 -21.90 1.03
N TYR A 134 7.56 -22.70 0.74
CA TYR A 134 8.76 -22.29 0.01
C TYR A 134 8.49 -22.13 -1.50
N ASP A 135 7.68 -23.01 -2.08
CA ASP A 135 7.30 -22.98 -3.49
C ASP A 135 6.34 -21.82 -3.79
N SER A 136 5.40 -21.52 -2.89
CA SER A 136 4.51 -20.36 -3.01
C SER A 136 5.29 -19.03 -3.01
N LYS A 137 6.31 -18.89 -2.16
CA LYS A 137 7.18 -17.70 -2.12
C LYS A 137 8.12 -17.58 -3.34
N LYS A 138 8.62 -18.70 -3.88
CA LYS A 138 9.45 -18.69 -5.10
C LYS A 138 8.64 -18.36 -6.35
N MET A 139 7.43 -18.89 -6.46
CA MET A 139 6.49 -18.58 -7.55
C MET A 139 6.03 -17.12 -7.48
N GLU A 140 5.83 -16.59 -6.27
CA GLU A 140 5.49 -15.18 -5.99
C GLU A 140 6.61 -14.24 -6.45
N GLN A 141 7.87 -14.55 -6.14
CA GLN A 141 9.02 -13.76 -6.63
C GLN A 141 9.23 -13.86 -8.15
N ALA A 142 8.91 -15.00 -8.78
CA ALA A 142 9.05 -15.18 -10.22
C ALA A 142 7.98 -14.42 -11.03
N PHE A 143 6.75 -14.36 -10.52
CA PHE A 143 5.65 -13.63 -11.18
C PHE A 143 5.80 -12.11 -11.05
N GLU A 144 6.27 -11.62 -9.90
CA GLU A 144 6.55 -10.19 -9.68
C GLU A 144 7.73 -9.69 -10.55
N LYS A 145 8.79 -10.49 -10.70
CA LYS A 145 9.96 -10.11 -11.52
C LYS A 145 9.66 -10.08 -13.02
N SER A 146 8.74 -10.93 -13.50
CA SER A 146 8.41 -11.01 -14.93
C SER A 146 7.59 -9.82 -15.44
N SER A 147 7.03 -8.99 -14.54
CA SER A 147 6.15 -7.87 -14.89
C SER A 147 6.87 -6.51 -14.95
N ALA A 148 8.16 -6.46 -14.58
CA ALA A 148 8.89 -5.22 -14.33
C ALA A 148 9.47 -4.55 -15.60
N ASP A 149 9.68 -5.29 -16.70
CA ASP A 149 10.71 -4.87 -17.68
C ASP A 149 10.19 -4.15 -18.94
N SER A 150 8.88 -3.93 -19.11
CA SER A 150 8.38 -3.33 -20.38
C SER A 150 7.05 -2.57 -20.34
N LEU A 151 6.33 -2.49 -19.21
CA LEU A 151 4.90 -2.10 -19.22
C LEU A 151 4.57 -0.78 -18.49
N ALA A 152 5.55 -0.06 -17.94
CA ALA A 152 5.30 1.14 -17.11
C ALA A 152 4.43 2.21 -17.81
N GLY A 153 4.68 2.48 -19.10
CA GLY A 153 3.89 3.46 -19.87
C GLY A 153 2.45 3.02 -20.15
N SER A 154 2.22 1.72 -20.39
CA SER A 154 0.89 1.16 -20.61
C SER A 154 0.05 1.18 -19.33
N MET A 155 0.69 0.92 -18.17
CA MET A 155 0.02 1.01 -16.87
C MET A 155 -0.42 2.43 -16.54
N PHE A 156 0.41 3.43 -16.85
CA PHE A 156 0.05 4.83 -16.68
C PHE A 156 -1.14 5.25 -17.58
N LEU A 157 -1.18 4.75 -18.82
CA LEU A 157 -2.32 4.98 -19.72
C LEU A 157 -3.60 4.33 -19.20
N HIS A 158 -3.53 3.12 -18.62
CA HIS A 158 -4.68 2.50 -17.98
C HIS A 158 -5.15 3.27 -16.75
N TYR A 159 -4.22 3.75 -15.92
CA TYR A 159 -4.53 4.58 -14.74
C TYR A 159 -5.24 5.88 -15.15
N SER A 160 -4.69 6.59 -16.15
CA SER A 160 -5.28 7.84 -16.65
C SER A 160 -6.61 7.63 -17.39
N SER A 161 -6.79 6.50 -18.08
CA SER A 161 -8.08 6.12 -18.66
C SER A 161 -9.15 5.92 -17.57
N GLY A 162 -8.77 5.28 -16.45
CA GLY A 162 -9.61 5.14 -15.26
C GLY A 162 -9.98 6.46 -14.59
N ALA A 163 -9.26 7.55 -14.82
CA ALA A 163 -9.48 8.83 -14.14
C ALA A 163 -10.73 9.60 -14.62
N GLY A 164 -11.25 9.29 -15.82
CA GLY A 164 -12.36 10.03 -16.42
C GLY A 164 -12.34 10.14 -17.94
N GLY A 165 -11.52 9.32 -18.62
CA GLY A 165 -11.39 9.31 -20.07
C GLY A 165 -10.51 10.44 -20.64
N LEU A 166 -10.31 10.41 -21.95
CA LEU A 166 -9.36 11.28 -22.66
C LEU A 166 -9.69 12.78 -22.53
N ALA A 167 -10.97 13.16 -22.42
CA ALA A 167 -11.36 14.57 -22.32
C ALA A 167 -10.86 15.23 -21.03
N ILE A 168 -10.95 14.54 -19.89
CA ILE A 168 -10.44 15.04 -18.61
C ILE A 168 -8.91 15.09 -18.63
N ALA A 169 -8.26 14.09 -19.22
CA ALA A 169 -6.80 14.09 -19.39
C ALA A 169 -6.31 15.29 -20.23
N ILE A 170 -6.96 15.57 -21.36
CA ILE A 170 -6.62 16.73 -22.22
C ILE A 170 -6.86 18.04 -21.46
N CYS A 171 -7.97 18.16 -20.73
CA CYS A 171 -8.27 19.33 -19.91
C CYS A 171 -7.22 19.57 -18.82
N LEU A 172 -6.76 18.51 -18.15
CA LEU A 172 -5.68 18.61 -17.16
C LEU A 172 -4.37 19.05 -17.79
N ILE A 173 -3.96 18.43 -18.91
CA ILE A 173 -2.74 18.83 -19.64
C ILE A 173 -2.81 20.31 -20.00
N PHE A 174 -3.96 20.77 -20.50
CA PHE A 174 -4.19 22.18 -20.80
C PHE A 174 -4.03 23.08 -19.55
N LEU A 175 -4.59 22.70 -18.40
CA LEU A 175 -4.43 23.47 -17.15
C LEU A 175 -2.98 23.52 -16.66
N PHE A 176 -2.20 22.44 -16.84
CA PHE A 176 -0.77 22.41 -16.53
C PHE A 176 0.02 23.37 -17.43
N VAL A 177 -0.23 23.31 -18.74
CA VAL A 177 0.41 24.23 -19.70
C VAL A 177 0.01 25.68 -19.44
N LEU A 178 -1.28 25.94 -19.18
CA LEU A 178 -1.77 27.29 -18.86
C LEU A 178 -1.09 27.85 -17.62
N THR A 179 -0.95 27.05 -16.56
CA THR A 179 -0.23 27.48 -15.34
C THR A 179 1.23 27.83 -15.67
N GLN A 180 1.91 27.02 -16.48
CA GLN A 180 3.29 27.27 -16.89
C GLN A 180 3.42 28.54 -17.73
N LEU A 181 2.46 28.82 -18.62
CA LEU A 181 2.45 30.04 -19.43
C LEU A 181 2.29 31.30 -18.58
N ILE A 182 1.42 31.28 -17.56
CA ILE A 182 1.23 32.43 -16.66
C ILE A 182 2.49 32.67 -15.82
N VAL A 183 3.13 31.59 -15.34
CA VAL A 183 4.42 31.70 -14.61
C VAL A 183 5.50 32.31 -15.52
N SER A 184 5.67 31.77 -16.73
CA SER A 184 6.65 32.29 -17.69
C SER A 184 6.38 33.75 -18.09
N PHE A 185 5.10 34.11 -18.25
CA PHE A 185 4.70 35.50 -18.47
C PHE A 185 5.08 36.40 -17.30
N THR A 186 4.92 35.94 -16.07
CA THR A 186 5.26 36.72 -14.87
C THR A 186 6.77 36.91 -14.75
N ASP A 187 7.56 35.88 -15.05
CA ASP A 187 9.03 35.97 -15.04
C ASP A 187 9.52 36.95 -16.13
N TYR A 188 8.98 36.87 -17.34
CA TYR A 188 9.27 37.81 -18.42
C TYR A 188 8.88 39.25 -18.06
N TRP A 189 7.70 39.43 -17.45
CA TRP A 189 7.20 40.74 -17.03
C TRP A 189 8.11 41.38 -15.99
N ILE A 190 8.62 40.62 -15.02
CA ILE A 190 9.58 41.11 -14.03
C ILE A 190 10.87 41.58 -14.72
N SER A 191 11.43 40.81 -15.65
CA SER A 191 12.62 41.23 -16.41
C SER A 191 12.40 42.52 -17.21
N PHE A 192 11.22 42.66 -17.82
CA PHE A 192 10.86 43.90 -18.51
C PHE A 192 10.72 45.08 -17.55
N TRP A 193 10.06 44.89 -16.41
CA TRP A 193 9.87 45.93 -15.40
C TRP A 193 11.20 46.43 -14.82
N VAL A 194 12.13 45.52 -14.50
CA VAL A 194 13.48 45.88 -14.02
C VAL A 194 14.23 46.73 -15.07
N SER A 195 14.17 46.35 -16.35
CA SER A 195 14.81 47.13 -17.43
C SER A 195 14.23 48.54 -17.58
N GLN A 196 12.92 48.70 -17.38
CA GLN A 196 12.28 50.02 -17.39
C GLN A 196 12.69 50.88 -16.19
N GLU A 197 12.82 50.28 -15.01
CA GLU A 197 13.24 51.00 -13.80
C GLU A 197 14.73 51.41 -13.88
N GLU A 198 15.59 50.57 -14.44
CA GLU A 198 16.99 50.93 -14.73
C GLU A 198 17.05 52.14 -15.67
N LEU A 199 16.32 52.12 -16.79
CA LEU A 199 16.25 53.25 -17.72
C LEU A 199 15.76 54.53 -17.04
N ARG A 200 14.78 54.42 -16.14
CA ARG A 200 14.26 55.55 -15.36
C ARG A 200 15.32 56.12 -14.41
N SER A 201 16.05 55.26 -13.71
CA SER A 201 17.15 55.66 -12.83
C SER A 201 18.31 56.33 -13.57
N PHE A 202 18.62 55.87 -14.80
CA PHE A 202 19.63 56.48 -15.67
C PHE A 202 19.21 57.88 -16.15
N ILE A 203 17.94 58.07 -16.52
CA ILE A 203 17.42 59.38 -16.95
C ILE A 203 17.42 60.38 -15.78
N GLU A 204 17.01 59.94 -14.59
CA GLU A 204 17.00 60.78 -13.38
C GLU A 204 18.42 61.15 -12.89
N ALA A 205 19.38 60.23 -13.00
CA ALA A 205 20.79 60.48 -12.67
C ALA A 205 21.47 61.47 -13.64
N LYS A 206 21.01 61.56 -14.90
CA LYS A 206 21.56 62.44 -15.95
C LYS A 206 21.01 63.87 -15.92
N ASN A 207 20.28 64.26 -14.88
CA ASN A 207 19.51 65.52 -14.80
C ASN A 207 20.14 66.71 -15.55
N GLU A 208 19.34 67.23 -16.49
CA GLU A 208 19.47 68.42 -17.34
C GLU A 208 20.30 68.38 -18.64
N SER A 209 19.61 68.83 -19.69
CA SER A 209 20.08 69.12 -21.05
C SER A 209 20.27 67.89 -21.94
N TYR A 210 19.18 67.40 -22.52
CA TYR A 210 18.87 67.66 -23.92
C TYR A 210 17.41 67.29 -24.14
N VAL A 211 16.62 68.30 -24.50
CA VAL A 211 15.34 68.11 -25.17
C VAL A 211 15.62 67.29 -26.43
N LEU A 212 15.34 65.99 -26.38
CA LEU A 212 15.12 65.18 -27.58
C LEU A 212 13.63 64.90 -27.64
N GLU A 213 12.95 65.96 -28.07
CA GLU A 213 11.76 65.89 -28.88
C GLU A 213 11.92 64.74 -29.88
N ASN A 214 10.94 63.84 -29.89
CA ASN A 214 10.77 62.72 -30.82
C ASN A 214 11.41 61.37 -30.44
N SER A 215 10.91 60.74 -29.38
CA SER A 215 10.64 59.29 -29.36
C SER A 215 9.46 59.02 -28.42
N SER A 216 8.37 58.54 -29.00
CA SER A 216 7.03 58.39 -28.44
C SER A 216 6.89 57.18 -27.51
N SER A 217 7.62 57.17 -26.40
CA SER A 217 7.41 56.18 -25.35
C SER A 217 7.87 56.73 -24.02
N GLU A 218 6.97 57.47 -23.35
CA GLU A 218 7.12 57.71 -21.91
C GLU A 218 7.23 56.36 -21.20
N PRO A 219 8.18 56.18 -20.26
CA PRO A 219 8.28 54.95 -19.49
C PRO A 219 6.97 54.72 -18.73
N LEU A 220 6.49 53.47 -18.75
CA LEU A 220 5.25 53.09 -18.06
C LEU A 220 5.33 53.47 -16.58
N GLY A 221 4.29 54.12 -16.05
CA GLY A 221 4.25 54.50 -14.64
C GLY A 221 4.39 53.29 -13.71
N THR A 222 5.19 53.44 -12.64
CA THR A 222 5.46 52.38 -11.64
C THR A 222 4.19 51.77 -11.06
N ASP A 223 3.14 52.57 -10.93
CA ASP A 223 1.83 52.14 -10.41
C ASP A 223 1.17 51.12 -11.34
N VAL A 224 1.26 51.33 -12.67
CA VAL A 224 0.71 50.40 -13.66
C VAL A 224 1.45 49.06 -13.62
N CYS A 225 2.78 49.09 -13.49
CA CYS A 225 3.60 47.89 -13.36
C CYS A 225 3.25 47.08 -12.09
N LEU A 226 3.02 47.76 -10.97
CA LEU A 226 2.59 47.14 -9.71
C LEU A 226 1.21 46.47 -9.83
N TYR A 227 0.24 47.11 -10.48
CA TYR A 227 -1.09 46.51 -10.69
C TYR A 227 -1.04 45.28 -11.60
N VAL A 228 -0.27 45.33 -12.69
CA VAL A 228 -0.12 44.17 -13.60
C VAL A 228 0.54 43.00 -12.87
N GLN A 229 1.59 43.26 -12.09
CA GLN A 229 2.27 42.22 -11.30
C GLN A 229 1.36 41.62 -10.22
N ALA A 230 0.62 42.45 -9.49
CA ALA A 230 -0.34 41.99 -8.49
C ALA A 230 -1.44 41.10 -9.12
N GLY A 231 -1.93 41.50 -10.30
CA GLY A 231 -2.90 40.72 -11.08
C GLY A 231 -2.34 39.37 -11.56
N ALA A 232 -1.10 39.35 -12.04
CA ALA A 232 -0.43 38.13 -12.49
C ALA A 232 -0.22 37.13 -11.34
N VAL A 233 0.26 37.60 -10.19
CA VAL A 233 0.45 36.76 -8.99
C VAL A 233 -0.89 36.19 -8.49
N ALA A 234 -1.94 37.01 -8.43
CA ALA A 234 -3.28 36.54 -8.09
C ALA A 234 -3.80 35.50 -9.09
N GLY A 235 -3.55 35.71 -10.40
CA GLY A 235 -3.88 34.78 -11.46
C GLY A 235 -3.19 33.42 -11.32
N ILE A 236 -1.89 33.41 -11.00
CA ILE A 236 -1.13 32.17 -10.72
C ILE A 236 -1.77 31.40 -9.58
N PHE A 237 -2.11 32.08 -8.48
CA PHE A 237 -2.72 31.42 -7.32
C PHE A 237 -4.07 30.79 -7.67
N VAL A 238 -4.94 31.51 -8.38
CA VAL A 238 -6.27 31.03 -8.77
C VAL A 238 -6.17 29.85 -9.74
N VAL A 239 -5.40 29.97 -10.82
CA VAL A 239 -5.24 28.90 -11.82
C VAL A 239 -4.52 27.69 -11.22
N GLY A 240 -3.52 27.93 -10.37
CA GLY A 240 -2.82 26.89 -9.62
C GLY A 240 -3.76 26.09 -8.71
N MET A 241 -4.67 26.77 -8.00
CA MET A 241 -5.67 26.11 -7.16
C MET A 241 -6.66 25.27 -7.99
N ILE A 242 -7.16 25.83 -9.10
CA ILE A 242 -8.06 25.11 -10.03
C ILE A 242 -7.35 23.85 -10.57
N ARG A 243 -6.10 23.97 -11.00
CA ARG A 243 -5.29 22.84 -11.47
C ARG A 243 -5.12 21.77 -10.39
N ALA A 244 -4.73 22.16 -9.18
CA ALA A 244 -4.52 21.23 -8.07
C ALA A 244 -5.81 20.45 -7.75
N VAL A 245 -6.92 21.16 -7.58
CA VAL A 245 -8.22 20.53 -7.26
C VAL A 245 -8.67 19.57 -8.37
N ASN A 246 -8.56 19.94 -9.64
CA ASN A 246 -8.93 19.06 -10.75
C ASN A 246 -8.01 17.82 -10.82
N PHE A 247 -6.71 18.00 -10.59
CA PHE A 247 -5.75 16.90 -10.59
C PHE A 247 -6.04 15.88 -9.48
N TYR A 248 -6.18 16.33 -8.23
CA TYR A 248 -6.46 15.42 -7.11
C TYR A 248 -7.82 14.74 -7.25
N ARG A 249 -8.84 15.43 -7.79
CA ARG A 249 -10.14 14.80 -8.12
C ARG A 249 -9.99 13.71 -9.17
N SER A 250 -9.16 13.93 -10.18
CA SER A 250 -8.89 12.95 -11.24
C SER A 250 -8.18 11.71 -10.68
N CYS A 251 -7.17 11.88 -9.82
CA CYS A 251 -6.48 10.76 -9.16
C CYS A 251 -7.42 9.97 -8.24
N ALA A 252 -8.22 10.66 -7.42
CA ALA A 252 -9.20 10.00 -6.54
C ALA A 252 -10.22 9.18 -7.35
N ARG A 253 -10.69 9.72 -8.48
CA ARG A 253 -11.61 9.00 -9.37
C ARG A 253 -10.97 7.79 -10.03
N ALA A 254 -9.71 7.91 -10.47
CA ALA A 254 -8.94 6.79 -11.01
C ALA A 254 -8.83 5.65 -9.99
N SER A 255 -8.49 6.00 -8.76
CA SER A 255 -8.38 5.04 -7.67
C SER A 255 -9.69 4.33 -7.36
N GLN A 256 -10.77 5.09 -7.20
CA GLN A 256 -12.10 4.53 -6.97
C GLN A 256 -12.50 3.54 -8.07
N ASN A 257 -12.24 3.87 -9.33
CA ASN A 257 -12.55 2.98 -10.45
C ASN A 257 -11.70 1.70 -10.44
N ILE A 258 -10.42 1.79 -10.07
CA ILE A 258 -9.54 0.62 -9.93
C ILE A 258 -9.98 -0.25 -8.75
N HIS A 259 -10.33 0.37 -7.62
CA HIS A 259 -10.87 -0.30 -6.45
C HIS A 259 -12.16 -1.04 -6.78
N ASP A 260 -13.13 -0.38 -7.43
CA ASP A 260 -14.41 -0.97 -7.79
C ASP A 260 -14.26 -2.12 -8.80
N TRP A 261 -13.34 -1.96 -9.77
CA TRP A 261 -13.00 -3.04 -10.70
C TRP A 261 -12.41 -4.25 -9.98
N CYS A 262 -11.45 -4.02 -9.09
CA CYS A 262 -10.80 -5.08 -8.31
C CYS A 262 -11.81 -5.77 -7.38
N PHE A 263 -12.64 -4.99 -6.68
CA PHE A 263 -13.69 -5.48 -5.80
C PHE A 263 -14.73 -6.31 -6.55
N LYS A 264 -15.18 -5.84 -7.72
CA LYS A 264 -16.11 -6.58 -8.58
C LYS A 264 -15.50 -7.90 -9.06
N GLY A 265 -14.22 -7.91 -9.41
CA GLY A 265 -13.49 -9.13 -9.75
C GLY A 265 -13.39 -10.10 -8.56
N PHE A 266 -13.12 -9.57 -7.37
CA PHE A 266 -13.00 -10.34 -6.13
C PHE A 266 -14.31 -11.03 -5.73
N ILE A 267 -15.44 -10.30 -5.71
CA ILE A 267 -16.75 -10.90 -5.35
C ILE A 267 -17.23 -11.92 -6.39
N SER A 268 -16.75 -11.82 -7.63
CA SER A 268 -17.10 -12.73 -8.73
C SER A 268 -16.14 -13.93 -8.81
N ALA A 269 -15.11 -13.99 -7.96
CA ALA A 269 -14.10 -15.02 -8.02
C ALA A 269 -14.63 -16.36 -7.48
N THR A 270 -14.30 -17.45 -8.16
CA THR A 270 -14.64 -18.81 -7.73
C THR A 270 -13.83 -19.23 -6.50
N LYS A 271 -14.36 -20.13 -5.68
CA LYS A 271 -13.69 -20.72 -4.49
C LYS A 271 -12.22 -21.12 -4.74
N ARG A 272 -11.89 -21.67 -5.91
CA ARG A 272 -10.51 -22.03 -6.28
C ARG A 272 -9.51 -20.87 -6.16
N PHE A 273 -9.93 -19.64 -6.44
CA PHE A 273 -9.09 -18.46 -6.28
C PHE A 273 -8.71 -18.24 -4.80
N PHE A 274 -9.66 -18.45 -3.89
CA PHE A 274 -9.47 -18.29 -2.44
C PHE A 274 -8.66 -19.42 -1.82
N ASP A 275 -8.78 -20.64 -2.35
CA ASP A 275 -7.99 -21.77 -1.88
C ASP A 275 -6.51 -21.64 -2.33
N THR A 276 -6.26 -21.00 -3.47
CA THR A 276 -4.90 -20.82 -4.04
C THR A 276 -4.21 -19.55 -3.51
N ASN A 277 -4.97 -18.50 -3.20
CA ASN A 277 -4.43 -17.22 -2.77
C ASN A 277 -4.72 -16.99 -1.28
N PRO A 278 -3.69 -16.94 -0.42
CA PRO A 278 -3.89 -16.71 1.00
C PRO A 278 -4.54 -15.35 1.23
N SER A 279 -5.46 -15.29 2.21
CA SER A 279 -6.20 -14.08 2.56
C SER A 279 -5.28 -12.87 2.84
N GLY A 280 -4.10 -13.11 3.43
CA GLY A 280 -3.10 -12.07 3.68
C GLY A 280 -2.57 -11.38 2.42
N ARG A 281 -2.38 -12.12 1.31
CA ARG A 281 -1.89 -11.53 0.04
C ARG A 281 -2.94 -10.62 -0.58
N ILE A 282 -4.19 -11.07 -0.58
CA ILE A 282 -5.32 -10.29 -1.10
C ILE A 282 -5.48 -9.02 -0.27
N LEU A 283 -5.47 -9.13 1.06
CA LEU A 283 -5.58 -7.97 1.95
C LEU A 283 -4.44 -6.98 1.74
N ASN A 284 -3.21 -7.47 1.59
CA ASN A 284 -2.06 -6.59 1.36
C ASN A 284 -2.19 -5.80 0.05
N ARG A 285 -2.74 -6.39 -1.02
CA ARG A 285 -3.05 -5.68 -2.27
C ARG A 285 -4.11 -4.59 -2.10
N PHE A 286 -5.19 -4.89 -1.38
CA PHE A 286 -6.25 -3.91 -1.14
C PHE A 286 -5.84 -2.78 -0.18
N SER A 287 -4.98 -3.05 0.79
CA SER A 287 -4.59 -2.05 1.79
C SER A 287 -3.32 -1.31 1.41
N LYS A 288 -2.24 -2.04 1.11
CA LYS A 288 -0.90 -1.45 0.92
C LYS A 288 -0.72 -0.88 -0.47
N ASP A 289 -1.09 -1.64 -1.51
CA ASP A 289 -0.87 -1.19 -2.89
C ASP A 289 -1.86 -0.09 -3.27
N MET A 290 -3.13 -0.20 -2.85
CA MET A 290 -4.11 0.88 -3.01
C MET A 290 -3.70 2.13 -2.22
N GLY A 291 -3.24 1.98 -0.98
CA GLY A 291 -2.75 3.10 -0.18
C GLY A 291 -1.56 3.82 -0.82
N ALA A 292 -0.59 3.06 -1.37
CA ALA A 292 0.52 3.65 -2.11
C ALA A 292 0.06 4.39 -3.38
N MET A 293 -0.97 3.86 -4.07
CA MET A 293 -1.56 4.49 -5.25
C MET A 293 -2.33 5.78 -4.91
N ASP A 294 -2.93 5.88 -3.72
CA ASP A 294 -3.70 7.05 -3.30
C ASP A 294 -2.83 8.17 -2.72
N GLU A 295 -1.78 7.81 -1.99
CA GLU A 295 -0.96 8.78 -1.27
C GLU A 295 0.31 9.16 -2.03
N LEU A 296 1.06 8.17 -2.52
CA LEU A 296 2.39 8.39 -3.10
C LEU A 296 2.30 8.80 -4.57
N LEU A 297 1.47 8.11 -5.35
CA LEU A 297 1.40 8.30 -6.80
C LEU A 297 0.99 9.72 -7.21
N PRO A 298 -0.04 10.36 -6.64
CA PRO A 298 -0.43 11.71 -7.05
C PRO A 298 0.66 12.74 -6.76
N LYS A 299 1.35 12.59 -5.62
CA LYS A 299 2.47 13.44 -5.24
C LYS A 299 3.63 13.30 -6.24
N SER A 300 4.06 12.07 -6.52
CA SER A 300 5.15 11.83 -7.47
C SER A 300 4.84 12.31 -8.88
N ILE A 301 3.62 12.10 -9.38
CA ILE A 301 3.21 12.59 -10.70
C ILE A 301 3.22 14.13 -10.74
N MET A 302 2.72 14.78 -9.69
CA MET A 302 2.70 16.24 -9.60
C MET A 302 4.13 16.81 -9.66
N ASP A 303 5.02 16.30 -8.82
CA ASP A 303 6.41 16.76 -8.72
C ASP A 303 7.17 16.50 -10.02
N ALA A 304 7.00 15.32 -10.63
CA ALA A 304 7.62 14.99 -11.91
C ALA A 304 7.12 15.90 -13.04
N THR A 305 5.81 16.12 -13.14
CA THR A 305 5.22 16.98 -14.17
C THR A 305 5.70 18.43 -14.00
N GLN A 306 5.75 18.93 -12.77
CA GLN A 306 6.25 20.27 -12.47
C GLN A 306 7.74 20.40 -12.83
N THR A 307 8.56 19.42 -12.46
CA THR A 307 10.00 19.43 -12.76
C THR A 307 10.27 19.40 -14.26
N VAL A 308 9.53 18.59 -15.03
CA VAL A 308 9.67 18.55 -16.49
C VAL A 308 9.29 19.91 -17.11
N LEU A 309 8.21 20.52 -16.66
CA LEU A 309 7.76 21.82 -17.18
C LEU A 309 8.73 22.95 -16.83
N THR A 310 9.33 22.96 -15.63
CA THR A 310 10.33 23.96 -15.25
C THR A 310 11.63 23.81 -16.02
N ILE A 311 12.06 22.57 -16.31
CA ILE A 311 13.23 22.33 -17.18
C ILE A 311 12.95 22.85 -18.59
N ILE A 312 11.77 22.56 -19.16
CA ILE A 312 11.38 23.06 -20.49
C ILE A 312 11.41 24.59 -20.50
N HIS A 313 10.91 25.24 -19.44
CA HIS A 313 10.95 26.68 -19.29
C HIS A 313 12.39 27.22 -19.25
N ALA A 314 13.26 26.65 -18.41
CA ALA A 314 14.65 27.07 -18.31
C ALA A 314 15.42 26.92 -19.63
N CYS A 315 15.21 25.82 -20.36
CA CYS A 315 15.81 25.61 -21.67
C CYS A 315 15.36 26.65 -22.70
N ARG A 316 14.08 27.07 -22.68
CA ARG A 316 13.60 28.15 -23.57
C ARG A 316 14.25 29.49 -23.26
N CYS A 317 14.44 29.81 -21.98
CA CYS A 317 15.10 31.06 -21.59
C CYS A 317 16.56 31.09 -22.05
N HIS A 318 17.30 29.99 -21.87
CA HIS A 318 18.70 29.90 -22.32
C HIS A 318 18.85 29.96 -23.85
N ALA A 319 17.92 29.36 -24.59
CA ALA A 319 17.92 29.45 -26.06
C ALA A 319 17.68 30.89 -26.55
N GLY A 320 16.80 31.63 -25.88
CA GLY A 320 16.54 33.04 -26.21
C GLY A 320 17.75 33.96 -26.00
N ASP A 321 18.62 33.64 -25.04
CA ASP A 321 19.82 34.43 -24.76
C ASP A 321 20.93 34.19 -25.80
N SER A 322 21.02 32.95 -26.32
CA SER A 322 21.94 32.60 -27.41
C SER A 322 21.59 33.29 -28.74
N ASP A 323 20.30 33.45 -29.04
CA ASP A 323 19.84 34.22 -30.21
C ASP A 323 20.06 35.73 -30.03
N ARG A 324 19.95 36.27 -28.80
CA ARG A 324 20.22 37.68 -28.53
C ARG A 324 21.70 38.05 -28.69
N SER A 325 22.59 37.08 -28.45
CA SER A 325 24.04 37.23 -28.62
C SER A 325 24.51 37.20 -30.09
N THR A 326 23.68 36.74 -31.03
CA THR A 326 24.04 36.57 -32.46
C THR A 326 23.44 37.65 -33.38
N VAL A 327 22.62 38.57 -32.85
CA VAL A 327 21.89 39.60 -33.61
C VAL A 327 22.50 41.01 -33.48
N LEU A 328 23.64 41.19 -32.80
CA LEU A 328 24.43 42.41 -32.97
C LEU A 328 25.24 42.29 -34.27
N PRO A 329 24.93 43.05 -35.34
CA PRO A 329 25.80 43.13 -36.50
C PRO A 329 27.00 44.01 -36.12
N ASP A 330 28.20 43.56 -36.47
CA ASP A 330 29.38 44.40 -36.55
C ASP A 330 29.07 45.61 -37.45
N THR A 331 28.78 46.76 -36.84
CA THR A 331 28.88 48.05 -37.52
C THR A 331 30.00 48.83 -36.87
N ASP A 332 31.12 48.86 -37.59
CA ASP A 332 32.25 49.76 -37.41
C ASP A 332 31.77 51.18 -37.09
N PHE A 333 32.14 51.71 -35.92
CA PHE A 333 32.43 53.14 -35.77
C PHE A 333 33.32 53.35 -34.54
N ASP A 334 34.53 53.86 -34.82
CA ASP A 334 35.55 54.29 -33.88
C ASP A 334 35.01 55.21 -32.78
N THR A 335 34.53 54.65 -31.67
CA THR A 335 34.41 55.38 -30.38
C THR A 335 34.40 54.41 -29.18
N ALA A 336 35.17 53.33 -29.24
CA ALA A 336 35.31 52.34 -28.17
C ALA A 336 36.69 52.40 -27.47
N GLY A 337 37.27 53.60 -27.41
CA GLY A 337 38.55 53.83 -26.70
C GLY A 337 38.39 54.14 -25.21
N ASP A 338 37.24 54.69 -24.78
CA ASP A 338 37.09 55.27 -23.43
C ASP A 338 36.09 54.57 -22.52
N ILE A 339 35.43 53.48 -22.97
CA ILE A 339 34.49 52.71 -22.14
C ILE A 339 35.13 51.43 -21.58
N ALA A 340 36.18 50.92 -22.22
CA ALA A 340 36.84 49.66 -21.83
C ALA A 340 37.73 49.74 -20.58
N VAL A 341 37.93 50.93 -19.99
CA VAL A 341 38.71 51.07 -18.74
C VAL A 341 37.83 50.94 -17.51
N HIS A 342 36.50 51.11 -17.61
CA HIS A 342 35.61 51.07 -16.44
C HIS A 342 34.84 49.75 -16.25
N GLU A 343 34.92 48.84 -17.24
CA GLU A 343 34.20 47.55 -17.23
C GLU A 343 35.01 46.42 -16.54
N ASN A 344 36.34 46.54 -16.46
CA ASN A 344 37.19 45.56 -15.78
C ASN A 344 37.22 45.71 -14.25
N ASP A 345 36.87 46.87 -13.68
CA ASP A 345 36.87 47.08 -12.23
C ASP A 345 35.55 46.67 -11.56
N LEU A 346 34.47 46.45 -12.31
CA LEU A 346 33.16 46.01 -11.77
C LEU A 346 32.98 44.49 -11.73
N HIS A 347 33.84 43.74 -12.43
CA HIS A 347 33.74 42.28 -12.52
C HIS A 347 34.44 41.54 -11.36
N GLU A 348 35.33 42.20 -10.60
CA GLU A 348 35.92 41.64 -9.37
C GLU A 348 35.01 41.79 -8.13
N ASP A 349 34.19 42.85 -8.05
CA ASP A 349 33.30 43.09 -6.89
C ASP A 349 32.06 42.18 -6.87
N PHE A 350 31.61 41.67 -8.03
CA PHE A 350 30.45 40.76 -8.11
C PHE A 350 30.76 39.32 -7.67
N ALA A 351 32.03 38.93 -7.58
CA ALA A 351 32.43 37.62 -7.07
C ALA A 351 32.38 37.55 -5.52
N GLU A 352 32.54 38.67 -4.80
CA GLU A 352 32.53 38.69 -3.32
C GLU A 352 31.12 38.81 -2.71
N GLN A 353 30.15 39.41 -3.39
CA GLN A 353 28.79 39.59 -2.81
C GLN A 353 27.87 38.36 -2.93
N SER A 354 28.17 37.40 -3.80
CA SER A 354 27.44 36.13 -3.90
C SER A 354 27.74 35.15 -2.73
N ALA A 355 28.83 35.38 -1.98
CA ALA A 355 29.23 34.53 -0.86
C ALA A 355 28.59 34.89 0.50
N ILE A 356 27.95 36.06 0.64
CA ILE A 356 27.49 36.60 1.94
C ILE A 356 25.98 36.40 2.18
N GLY A 357 25.20 35.99 1.17
CA GLY A 357 23.75 35.73 1.29
C GLY A 357 23.34 34.37 1.88
N ARG A 358 24.29 33.55 2.33
CA ARG A 358 24.06 32.20 2.89
C ARG A 358 24.35 32.17 4.39
N ASN A 359 23.63 32.94 5.19
CA ASN A 359 23.44 32.69 6.64
C ASN A 359 22.43 33.66 7.24
N HIS A 360 21.15 33.31 7.23
CA HIS A 360 20.23 33.68 8.32
C HIS A 360 19.04 32.72 8.33
N ALA A 361 19.12 31.74 9.23
CA ALA A 361 18.05 30.81 9.54
C ALA A 361 17.01 31.43 10.49
N ILE A 362 15.76 31.05 10.28
CA ILE A 362 14.56 31.38 11.06
C ILE A 362 14.65 30.73 12.47
N PRO A 363 14.22 31.39 13.56
CA PRO A 363 14.28 30.81 14.91
C PRO A 363 13.10 29.86 15.18
N ASN A 364 13.43 28.66 15.69
CA ASN A 364 12.46 27.69 16.19
C ASN A 364 12.19 27.89 17.70
N PHE A 365 10.91 27.78 18.05
CA PHE A 365 10.35 27.84 19.40
C PHE A 365 10.35 26.44 20.07
N TYR A 366 10.36 26.44 21.41
CA TYR A 366 10.02 25.37 22.40
C TYR A 366 11.15 24.45 22.98
N PRO A 367 11.01 23.94 24.23
CA PRO A 367 11.80 24.37 25.38
C PRO A 367 12.67 23.26 26.02
N HIS A 368 13.68 23.65 26.81
CA HIS A 368 14.55 22.73 27.54
C HIS A 368 14.13 22.57 29.01
N CYS A 369 13.86 21.32 29.41
CA CYS A 369 13.82 20.86 30.79
C CYS A 369 15.24 20.48 31.29
N HIS A 370 15.50 20.79 32.56
CA HIS A 370 16.33 20.10 33.57
C HIS A 370 17.55 19.27 33.13
N HIS A 371 18.76 19.65 33.55
CA HIS A 371 19.39 19.09 34.77
C HIS A 371 20.74 19.78 35.05
N LEU A 372 20.89 20.27 36.28
CA LEU A 372 22.17 20.70 36.88
C LEU A 372 22.87 19.46 37.44
N GLU A 373 24.11 19.21 37.04
CA GLU A 373 25.06 18.40 37.78
C GLU A 373 26.27 19.27 38.19
N ARG A 374 26.58 19.16 39.48
CA ARG A 374 27.60 19.90 40.23
C ARG A 374 28.95 19.19 40.09
N SER A 375 30.03 19.97 39.98
CA SER A 375 31.40 19.51 40.26
C SER A 375 31.75 19.69 41.74
N PRO A 376 32.84 19.04 42.22
CA PRO A 376 33.05 18.67 43.62
C PRO A 376 33.85 19.73 44.40
N ASP A 377 33.74 19.68 45.72
CA ASP A 377 34.84 19.70 46.71
C ASP A 377 34.27 20.01 48.11
N ASP A 378 34.86 19.31 49.09
CA ASP A 378 34.68 19.31 50.56
C ASP A 378 33.43 18.66 51.20
#